data_AF-K2CRR0-F1
#
_entry.id   AF-K2CRR0-F1
#
_cell.length_a   1.000
_cell.length_b   1.000
_cell.length_c   1.000
_cell.angle_alpha   90.00
_cell.angle_beta   90.00
_cell.angle_gamma   90.00
#
_symmetry.space_group_name_H-M   'P 1'
#
loop_
_entity.id
_entity.type
_entity.pdbx_description
1 polymer ?
#
loop_
_entity_poly.entity_id
_entity_poly.type
_entity_poly.pdbx_seq_one_letter_code
_entity_poly.pdbx_strand_id
1 'polypeptide(L)'
;MAEAKVDISLKAPEPVTTGSTYTGHVSPLVKKIVTEKNVDLNQVRGSGQEGRITKEDVLNYLESRKEAPSTTAAQPTQAAAEPVPVEKPVPMVGELIQLSSLRKQIAERMVNSQHTSPHVLTVMEADLSKVLAHRAANKAAFAAQSVKLTLTAYFCSAIVTSLKAFPMVNS
;
A
#
# COMPACT_ATOMS: atom_id res chain seq x y z
N MET A 1 -58.29 58.48 -16.36
CA MET A 1 -57.09 58.68 -17.21
C MET A 1 -56.19 57.48 -17.00
N ALA A 2 -55.90 56.76 -18.10
CA ALA A 2 -54.92 55.69 -18.34
C ALA A 2 -55.01 54.43 -17.43
N GLU A 3 -55.66 53.33 -17.81
CA GLU A 3 -55.37 52.33 -18.88
C GLU A 3 -54.13 51.45 -18.65
N ALA A 4 -54.40 50.14 -18.48
CA ALA A 4 -53.73 48.96 -19.05
C ALA A 4 -52.31 48.61 -18.52
N LYS A 5 -51.89 47.35 -18.34
CA LYS A 5 -52.30 46.07 -18.93
C LYS A 5 -52.11 44.91 -17.94
N VAL A 6 -52.99 43.94 -18.06
CA VAL A 6 -52.89 42.56 -17.57
C VAL A 6 -51.85 41.82 -18.40
N ASP A 7 -51.03 40.98 -17.78
CA ASP A 7 -50.50 39.78 -18.43
C ASP A 7 -50.39 38.65 -17.41
N ILE A 8 -51.31 37.70 -17.54
CA ILE A 8 -51.29 36.40 -16.88
C ILE A 8 -50.32 35.53 -17.68
N SER A 9 -49.22 35.08 -17.07
CA SER A 9 -48.38 34.02 -17.65
C SER A 9 -48.32 32.85 -16.69
N LEU A 10 -49.08 31.81 -17.05
CA LEU A 10 -49.05 30.48 -16.47
C LEU A 10 -47.64 29.89 -16.62
N LYS A 11 -46.92 29.72 -15.51
CA LYS A 11 -45.71 28.90 -15.49
C LYS A 11 -46.09 27.46 -15.12
N ALA A 12 -46.09 26.60 -16.12
CA ALA A 12 -46.15 25.14 -16.01
C ALA A 12 -44.84 24.60 -15.36
N PRO A 13 -44.87 23.37 -14.82
CA PRO A 13 -44.10 22.97 -13.64
C PRO A 13 -42.62 22.72 -13.95
N GLU A 14 -41.75 23.18 -13.05
CA GLU A 14 -40.35 22.79 -13.08
C GLU A 14 -40.22 21.32 -12.64
N PRO A 15 -39.41 20.51 -13.35
CA PRO A 15 -39.34 19.07 -13.12
C PRO A 15 -38.76 18.80 -11.74
N VAL A 16 -39.49 18.03 -10.95
CA VAL A 16 -38.99 17.32 -9.77
C VAL A 16 -37.67 16.64 -10.15
N THR A 17 -36.57 17.21 -9.66
CA THR A 17 -35.29 16.52 -9.66
C THR A 17 -35.44 15.43 -8.61
N THR A 18 -35.94 14.28 -9.03
CA THR A 18 -35.87 13.05 -8.25
C THR A 18 -34.39 12.68 -8.16
N GLY A 19 -33.68 13.36 -7.27
CA GLY A 19 -32.42 12.88 -6.73
C GLY A 19 -32.74 11.56 -6.06
N SER A 20 -32.45 10.47 -6.75
CA SER A 20 -32.48 9.13 -6.18
C SER A 20 -31.47 9.12 -5.04
N THR A 21 -31.95 9.37 -3.82
CA THR A 21 -31.21 9.13 -2.59
C THR A 21 -30.69 7.71 -2.62
N TYR A 22 -29.37 7.59 -2.71
CA TYR A 22 -28.64 6.34 -2.78
C TYR A 22 -28.93 5.48 -1.54
N THR A 23 -29.66 4.38 -1.72
CA THR A 23 -30.02 3.43 -0.66
C THR A 23 -28.90 2.41 -0.44
N GLY A 24 -27.72 2.87 -0.01
CA GLY A 24 -26.72 2.13 0.80
C GLY A 24 -26.20 0.73 0.39
N HIS A 25 -26.74 0.06 -0.62
CA HIS A 25 -26.55 -1.36 -0.86
C HIS A 25 -25.89 -1.57 -2.23
N VAL A 26 -24.56 -1.61 -2.22
CA VAL A 26 -23.73 -1.89 -3.40
C VAL A 26 -23.06 -3.25 -3.27
N SER A 27 -23.09 -4.02 -4.35
CA SER A 27 -22.44 -5.32 -4.45
C SER A 27 -20.91 -5.19 -4.26
N PRO A 28 -20.23 -6.13 -3.56
CA PRO A 28 -18.78 -6.06 -3.30
C PRO A 28 -17.93 -5.89 -4.56
N LEU A 29 -18.40 -6.42 -5.70
CA LEU A 29 -17.72 -6.28 -6.99
C LEU A 29 -17.73 -4.84 -7.50
N VAL A 30 -18.86 -4.15 -7.34
CA VAL A 30 -19.04 -2.75 -7.77
C VAL A 30 -18.20 -1.82 -6.90
N LYS A 31 -18.11 -2.07 -5.59
CA LYS A 31 -17.19 -1.33 -4.69
C LYS A 31 -15.74 -1.37 -5.17
N LYS A 32 -15.24 -2.56 -5.59
CA LYS A 32 -13.88 -2.69 -6.13
C LYS A 32 -13.67 -1.85 -7.39
N ILE A 33 -14.61 -1.92 -8.34
CA ILE A 33 -14.54 -1.17 -9.61
C ILE A 33 -14.56 0.34 -9.37
N VAL A 34 -15.38 0.80 -8.42
CA VAL A 34 -15.52 2.21 -8.05
C VAL A 34 -14.26 2.74 -7.38
N THR A 35 -13.63 1.96 -6.48
CA THR A 35 -12.32 2.30 -5.90
C THR A 35 -11.21 2.32 -6.94
N GLU A 36 -11.16 1.35 -7.85
CA GLU A 36 -10.14 1.28 -8.90
C GLU A 36 -10.25 2.42 -9.94
N LYS A 37 -11.48 2.90 -10.20
CA LYS A 37 -11.74 3.92 -11.23
C LYS A 37 -12.05 5.31 -10.68
N ASN A 38 -11.96 5.51 -9.35
CA ASN A 38 -12.29 6.76 -8.65
C ASN A 38 -13.64 7.36 -9.12
N VAL A 39 -14.68 6.53 -9.12
CA VAL A 39 -16.04 6.94 -9.48
C VAL A 39 -16.81 7.29 -8.20
N ASP A 40 -17.63 8.33 -8.22
CA ASP A 40 -18.52 8.66 -7.11
C ASP A 40 -19.87 7.93 -7.27
N LEU A 41 -20.25 7.14 -6.27
CA LEU A 41 -21.48 6.33 -6.27
C LEU A 41 -22.75 7.19 -6.32
N ASN A 42 -22.66 8.44 -5.87
CA ASN A 42 -23.80 9.38 -5.88
C ASN A 42 -24.13 9.89 -7.30
N GLN A 43 -23.19 9.74 -8.25
CA GLN A 43 -23.36 10.21 -9.63
C GLN A 43 -23.81 9.10 -10.58
N VAL A 44 -23.78 7.83 -10.12
CA VAL A 44 -24.19 6.68 -10.91
C VAL A 44 -25.65 6.37 -10.61
N ARG A 45 -26.51 6.49 -11.63
CA ARG A 45 -27.92 6.10 -11.52
C ARG A 45 -28.03 4.57 -11.52
N GLY A 46 -28.43 3.99 -10.40
CA GLY A 46 -28.66 2.54 -10.30
C GLY A 46 -29.93 2.11 -11.02
N SER A 47 -29.82 1.09 -11.86
CA SER A 47 -30.94 0.49 -12.62
C SER A 47 -31.45 -0.82 -12.01
N GLY A 48 -30.81 -1.32 -10.94
CA GLY A 48 -31.18 -2.57 -10.29
C GLY A 48 -32.50 -2.52 -9.51
N GLN A 49 -33.07 -3.69 -9.23
CA GLN A 49 -34.18 -3.86 -8.28
C GLN A 49 -33.83 -3.16 -6.95
N GLU A 50 -34.73 -2.30 -6.47
CA GLU A 50 -34.58 -1.49 -5.25
C GLU A 50 -33.48 -0.40 -5.29
N GLY A 51 -33.08 0.07 -6.48
CA GLY A 51 -32.12 1.17 -6.62
C GLY A 51 -30.65 0.74 -6.49
N ARG A 52 -30.38 -0.56 -6.63
CA ARG A 52 -29.03 -1.13 -6.60
C ARG A 52 -28.22 -0.69 -7.82
N ILE A 53 -26.97 -0.27 -7.58
CA ILE A 53 -26.01 0.01 -8.65
C ILE A 53 -25.40 -1.31 -9.13
N THR A 54 -25.58 -1.61 -10.42
CA THR A 54 -25.04 -2.80 -11.07
C THR A 54 -23.71 -2.52 -11.75
N LYS A 55 -23.01 -3.57 -12.20
CA LYS A 55 -21.76 -3.44 -12.97
C LYS A 55 -21.96 -2.64 -14.26
N GLU A 56 -23.11 -2.87 -14.92
CA GLU A 56 -23.46 -2.22 -16.19
C GLU A 56 -23.67 -0.72 -16.00
N ASP A 57 -24.30 -0.30 -14.90
CA ASP A 57 -24.52 1.12 -14.60
C ASP A 57 -23.21 1.90 -14.42
N VAL A 58 -22.21 1.30 -13.75
CA VAL A 58 -20.89 1.93 -13.57
C VAL A 58 -20.11 1.99 -14.89
N LEU A 59 -20.23 0.97 -15.74
CA LEU A 59 -19.58 0.97 -17.05
C LEU A 59 -20.21 2.00 -17.99
N ASN A 60 -21.55 2.08 -18.03
CA ASN A 60 -22.28 3.07 -18.81
C ASN A 60 -21.96 4.51 -18.37
N TYR A 61 -21.81 4.74 -17.05
CA TYR A 61 -21.36 6.04 -16.53
C TYR A 61 -19.91 6.37 -16.98
N LEU A 62 -19.02 5.38 -17.00
CA LEU A 62 -17.64 5.58 -17.47
C LEU A 62 -17.57 5.85 -18.99
N GLU A 63 -18.43 5.22 -19.77
CA GLU A 63 -18.53 5.43 -21.23
C GLU A 63 -19.13 6.80 -21.55
N SER A 64 -20.24 7.17 -20.89
CA SER A 64 -20.85 8.50 -21.06
C SER A 64 -19.94 9.65 -20.61
N ARG A 65 -19.09 9.44 -19.59
CA ARG A 65 -18.05 10.42 -19.21
C ARG A 65 -16.99 10.59 -20.32
N LYS A 66 -16.74 9.56 -21.11
CA LYS A 66 -15.76 9.58 -22.20
C LYS A 66 -16.30 10.27 -23.46
N GLU A 67 -17.62 10.33 -23.61
CA GLU A 67 -18.30 10.90 -24.79
C GLU A 67 -18.95 12.27 -24.55
N ALA A 68 -18.90 12.82 -23.35
CA ALA A 68 -19.43 14.15 -23.07
C ALA A 68 -18.44 15.27 -23.50
N PRO A 69 -18.83 16.20 -24.39
CA PRO A 69 -18.06 17.41 -24.63
C PRO A 69 -18.16 18.33 -23.41
N SER A 70 -17.04 18.57 -22.75
CA SER A 70 -16.92 19.48 -21.61
C SER A 70 -17.26 20.92 -22.02
N THR A 71 -18.49 21.35 -21.77
CA THR A 71 -18.83 22.77 -21.60
C THR A 71 -18.94 23.01 -20.10
N THR A 72 -17.96 23.69 -19.51
CA THR A 72 -18.05 24.19 -18.14
C THR A 72 -17.70 25.65 -18.13
N ALA A 73 -18.66 26.42 -17.62
CA ALA A 73 -18.65 27.86 -17.45
C ALA A 73 -17.53 28.33 -16.50
N ALA A 74 -17.08 29.56 -16.72
CA ALA A 74 -16.03 30.22 -15.96
C ALA A 74 -16.43 30.43 -14.49
N GLN A 75 -15.66 29.82 -13.59
CA GLN A 75 -15.53 30.25 -12.20
C GLN A 75 -14.22 31.06 -12.04
N PRO A 76 -14.16 32.02 -11.09
CA PRO A 76 -13.01 32.90 -10.95
C PRO A 76 -11.73 32.14 -10.58
N THR A 77 -10.69 32.39 -11.37
CA THR A 77 -9.36 31.79 -11.29
C THR A 77 -8.68 32.11 -9.96
N GLN A 78 -8.68 31.14 -9.03
CA GLN A 78 -7.66 31.08 -7.99
C GLN A 78 -6.38 30.57 -8.66
N ALA A 79 -5.28 31.32 -8.52
CA ALA A 79 -4.01 31.02 -9.16
C ALA A 79 -3.56 29.59 -8.84
N ALA A 80 -3.75 28.69 -9.80
CA ALA A 80 -3.23 27.34 -9.75
C ALA A 80 -1.71 27.44 -9.85
N ALA A 81 -1.02 26.99 -8.79
CA ALA A 81 0.38 26.66 -8.89
C ALA A 81 0.55 25.71 -10.09
N GLU A 82 1.47 26.05 -10.99
CA GLU A 82 1.80 25.21 -12.12
C GLU A 82 2.03 23.76 -11.64
N PRO A 83 1.42 22.76 -12.29
CA PRO A 83 1.77 21.38 -12.00
C PRO A 83 3.24 21.21 -12.35
N VAL A 84 4.07 21.09 -11.32
CA VAL A 84 5.46 20.62 -11.44
C VAL A 84 5.42 19.38 -12.34
N PRO A 85 6.18 19.34 -13.44
CA PRO A 85 6.22 18.17 -14.30
C PRO A 85 6.58 16.97 -13.45
N VAL A 86 5.63 16.04 -13.30
CA VAL A 86 5.93 14.73 -12.73
C VAL A 86 6.92 14.11 -13.69
N GLU A 87 8.18 14.08 -13.28
CA GLU A 87 9.28 13.49 -14.03
C GLU A 87 8.84 12.07 -14.39
N LYS A 88 8.62 11.82 -15.68
CA LYS A 88 8.27 10.48 -16.16
C LYS A 88 9.41 9.57 -15.71
N PRO A 89 9.12 8.41 -15.09
CA PRO A 89 10.18 7.50 -14.67
C PRO A 89 11.06 7.23 -15.88
N VAL A 90 12.33 7.58 -15.78
CA VAL A 90 13.34 7.22 -16.77
C VAL A 90 13.17 5.71 -17.00
N PRO A 91 13.04 5.22 -18.25
CA PRO A 91 12.87 3.80 -18.49
C PRO A 91 14.09 3.10 -17.91
N MET A 92 13.90 2.45 -16.77
CA MET A 92 14.95 1.71 -16.10
C MET A 92 15.26 0.53 -17.02
N VAL A 93 16.38 0.61 -17.74
CA VAL A 93 16.84 -0.45 -18.63
C VAL A 93 17.24 -1.62 -17.74
N GLY A 94 16.35 -2.60 -17.63
CA GLY A 94 16.55 -3.77 -16.76
C GLY A 94 15.39 -4.75 -16.84
N GLU A 95 15.66 -5.98 -16.41
CA GLU A 95 14.66 -7.04 -16.32
C GLU A 95 13.96 -6.99 -14.96
N LEU A 96 12.63 -6.92 -14.96
CA LEU A 96 11.84 -6.91 -13.73
C LEU A 96 11.58 -8.35 -13.27
N ILE A 97 12.32 -8.78 -12.25
CA ILE A 97 12.14 -10.10 -11.63
C ILE A 97 11.19 -9.99 -10.44
N GLN A 98 10.09 -10.73 -10.49
CA GLN A 98 9.11 -10.78 -9.40
C GLN A 98 9.68 -11.51 -8.18
N LEU A 99 9.53 -10.91 -6.99
CA LEU A 99 9.95 -11.53 -5.74
C LEU A 99 9.04 -12.71 -5.37
N SER A 100 9.64 -13.81 -4.90
CA SER A 100 8.89 -14.92 -4.31
C SER A 100 8.16 -14.49 -3.03
N SER A 101 7.07 -15.18 -2.67
CA SER A 101 6.30 -14.93 -1.45
C SER A 101 7.19 -14.92 -0.19
N LEU A 102 8.06 -15.92 -0.04
CA LEU A 102 9.00 -16.02 1.08
C LEU A 102 9.94 -14.81 1.13
N ARG A 103 10.48 -14.38 -0.02
CA ARG A 103 11.37 -13.21 -0.07
C ARG A 103 10.65 -11.92 0.30
N LYS A 104 9.39 -11.76 -0.13
CA LYS A 104 8.54 -10.61 0.27
C LYS A 104 8.35 -10.57 1.78
N GLN A 105 8.01 -11.70 2.40
CA GLN A 105 7.82 -11.77 3.86
C GLN A 105 9.12 -11.48 4.63
N ILE A 106 10.27 -12.00 4.18
CA ILE A 106 11.57 -11.67 4.79
C ILE A 106 11.82 -10.17 4.70
N ALA A 107 11.63 -9.58 3.52
CA ALA A 107 11.86 -8.15 3.31
C ALA A 107 10.97 -7.28 4.22
N GLU A 108 9.68 -7.61 4.31
CA GLU A 108 8.74 -6.91 5.19
C GLU A 108 9.17 -6.97 6.66
N ARG A 109 9.57 -8.16 7.15
CA ARG A 109 10.05 -8.33 8.52
C ARG A 109 11.36 -7.60 8.79
N MET A 110 12.30 -7.62 7.84
CA MET A 110 13.57 -6.90 7.96
C MET A 110 13.38 -5.38 8.02
N VAL A 111 12.51 -4.83 7.16
CA VAL A 111 12.17 -3.40 7.16
C VAL A 111 11.45 -3.03 8.46
N ASN A 112 10.47 -3.82 8.89
CA ASN A 112 9.77 -3.58 10.14
C ASN A 112 10.71 -3.61 11.36
N SER A 113 11.69 -4.51 11.39
CA SER A 113 12.70 -4.58 12.46
C SER A 113 13.52 -3.29 12.54
N GLN A 114 13.96 -2.76 11.40
CA GLN A 114 14.73 -1.50 11.34
C GLN A 114 13.92 -0.29 11.80
N HIS A 115 12.63 -0.23 11.47
CA HIS A 115 11.76 0.87 11.92
C HIS A 115 11.38 0.77 13.39
N THR A 116 11.21 -0.45 13.93
CA THR A 116 10.71 -0.67 15.30
C THR A 116 11.84 -0.60 16.33
N SER A 117 13.02 -1.13 16.01
CA SER A 117 14.10 -1.31 17.00
C SER A 117 15.27 -0.35 16.75
N PRO A 118 15.75 0.38 17.77
CA PRO A 118 16.95 1.20 17.65
C PRO A 118 18.19 0.28 17.60
N HIS A 119 18.81 0.18 16.43
CA HIS A 119 20.01 -0.63 16.25
C HIS A 119 21.26 0.20 16.62
N VAL A 120 22.07 -0.33 17.52
CA VAL A 120 23.39 0.24 17.86
C VAL A 120 24.45 -0.83 17.63
N LEU A 121 25.49 -0.49 16.86
CA LEU A 121 26.62 -1.37 16.59
C LEU A 121 27.77 -1.04 17.55
N THR A 122 28.24 -2.04 18.29
CA THR A 122 29.49 -1.97 19.05
C THR A 122 30.46 -2.98 18.48
N VAL A 123 31.71 -2.56 18.26
CA VAL A 123 32.79 -3.42 17.76
C VAL A 123 33.79 -3.63 18.89
N MET A 124 34.25 -4.86 19.05
CA MET A 124 35.26 -5.24 20.04
C MET A 124 36.21 -6.29 19.44
N GLU A 125 37.47 -6.24 19.85
CA GLU A 125 38.51 -7.16 19.41
C GLU A 125 38.72 -8.25 20.47
N ALA A 126 38.98 -9.48 20.03
CA ALA A 126 39.23 -10.62 20.90
C ALA A 126 40.36 -11.48 20.34
N ASP A 127 41.33 -11.82 21.21
CA ASP A 127 42.40 -12.75 20.86
C ASP A 127 41.90 -14.20 20.92
N LEU A 128 41.99 -14.89 19.77
CA LEU A 128 41.60 -16.30 19.61
C LEU A 128 42.79 -17.26 19.61
N SER A 129 44.01 -16.82 19.91
CA SER A 129 45.23 -17.66 19.84
C SER A 129 45.09 -18.97 20.63
N LYS A 130 44.54 -18.90 21.85
CA LYS A 130 44.31 -20.09 22.69
C LYS A 130 43.24 -21.03 22.12
N VAL A 131 42.17 -20.46 21.55
CA VAL A 131 41.08 -21.22 20.92
C VAL A 131 41.58 -21.95 19.68
N LEU A 132 42.41 -21.28 18.88
CA LEU A 132 43.03 -21.86 17.69
C LEU A 132 43.99 -22.99 18.05
N ALA A 133 44.82 -22.81 19.07
CA ALA A 133 45.72 -23.85 19.57
C ALA A 133 44.92 -25.09 20.06
N HIS A 134 43.87 -24.87 20.87
CA HIS A 134 43.00 -25.95 21.34
C HIS A 134 42.30 -26.67 20.18
N ARG A 135 41.79 -25.92 19.20
CA ARG A 135 41.17 -26.50 18.00
C ARG A 135 42.16 -27.34 17.23
N ALA A 136 43.39 -26.87 17.01
CA ALA A 136 44.40 -27.61 16.27
C ALA A 136 44.75 -28.93 16.96
N ALA A 137 44.94 -28.91 18.28
CA ALA A 137 45.24 -30.10 19.07
C ALA A 137 44.12 -31.15 19.03
N ASN A 138 42.86 -30.72 19.08
CA ASN A 138 41.71 -31.63 19.21
C ASN A 138 41.05 -31.99 17.87
N LYS A 139 41.41 -31.34 16.77
CA LYS A 139 40.78 -31.55 15.45
C LYS A 139 40.75 -33.02 15.03
N ALA A 140 41.84 -33.75 15.25
CA ALA A 140 41.96 -35.16 14.88
C ALA A 140 41.04 -36.06 15.74
N ALA A 141 40.96 -35.78 17.04
CA ALA A 141 40.11 -36.53 17.97
C ALA A 141 38.62 -36.38 17.62
N PHE A 142 38.17 -35.17 17.30
CA PHE A 142 36.79 -34.93 16.88
C PHE A 142 36.49 -35.50 15.48
N ALA A 143 37.46 -35.47 14.57
CA ALA A 143 37.33 -36.10 13.26
C ALA A 143 37.14 -37.63 13.36
N ALA A 144 37.78 -38.29 14.34
CA ALA A 144 37.56 -39.71 14.62
C ALA A 144 36.12 -39.99 15.09
N GLN A 145 35.45 -39.02 15.71
CA GLN A 145 34.04 -39.07 16.09
C GLN A 145 33.11 -38.60 14.96
N SER A 146 33.61 -38.41 13.73
CA SER A 146 32.90 -37.87 12.56
C SER A 146 32.35 -36.44 12.73
N VAL A 147 32.82 -35.69 13.73
CA VAL A 147 32.42 -34.32 14.01
C VAL A 147 33.52 -33.34 13.59
N LYS A 148 33.16 -32.31 12.82
CA LYS A 148 34.10 -31.24 12.45
C LYS A 148 34.12 -30.16 13.53
N LEU A 149 35.27 -30.02 14.21
CA LEU A 149 35.48 -28.95 15.17
C LEU A 149 35.69 -27.59 14.45
N THR A 150 34.64 -26.77 14.42
CA THR A 150 34.63 -25.41 13.84
C THR A 150 34.74 -24.33 14.92
N LEU A 151 35.11 -23.11 14.52
CA LEU A 151 35.12 -21.96 15.44
C LEU A 151 33.71 -21.61 15.94
N THR A 152 32.68 -21.86 15.13
CA THR A 152 31.28 -21.64 15.48
C THR A 152 30.89 -22.33 16.79
N ALA A 153 31.40 -23.53 17.07
CA ALA A 153 31.10 -24.24 18.30
C ALA A 153 31.59 -23.48 19.56
N TYR A 154 32.76 -22.86 19.48
CA TYR A 154 33.30 -22.03 20.57
C TYR A 154 32.46 -20.77 20.77
N PHE A 155 32.05 -20.10 19.68
CA PHE A 155 31.19 -18.93 19.76
C PHE A 155 29.82 -19.27 20.34
N CYS A 156 29.18 -20.35 19.90
CA CYS A 156 27.90 -20.80 20.46
C CYS A 156 28.02 -21.10 21.97
N SER A 157 29.07 -21.81 22.39
CA SER A 157 29.30 -22.12 23.81
C SER A 157 29.53 -20.86 24.64
N ALA A 158 30.32 -19.91 24.13
CA ALA A 158 30.57 -18.63 24.78
C ALA A 158 29.27 -17.80 24.89
N ILE A 159 28.49 -17.69 23.81
CA ILE A 159 27.21 -16.97 23.80
C ILE A 159 26.24 -17.57 24.82
N VAL A 160 26.06 -18.89 24.85
CA VAL A 160 25.14 -19.54 25.80
C VAL A 160 25.56 -19.26 27.25
N THR A 161 26.86 -19.30 27.53
CA THR A 161 27.39 -19.00 28.87
C THR A 161 27.16 -17.53 29.24
N SER A 162 27.42 -16.62 28.30
CA SER A 162 27.21 -15.18 28.50
C SER A 162 25.74 -14.81 28.69
N LEU A 163 24.82 -15.37 27.88
CA LEU A 163 23.38 -15.11 28.03
C LEU A 163 22.82 -15.63 29.35
N LYS A 164 23.37 -16.72 29.88
CA LYS A 164 23.02 -17.20 31.24
C LYS A 164 23.54 -16.28 32.34
N ALA A 165 24.72 -15.70 32.16
CA ALA A 165 25.32 -14.78 33.12
C ALA A 165 24.66 -13.38 33.11
N PHE A 166 24.13 -12.94 31.95
CA PHE A 166 23.49 -11.64 31.77
C PHE A 166 22.04 -11.78 31.26
N PRO A 167 21.08 -12.10 32.14
CA PRO A 167 19.68 -12.34 31.73
C PRO A 167 19.00 -11.15 31.06
N MET A 168 19.43 -9.92 31.37
CA MET A 168 18.87 -8.69 30.78
C MET A 168 19.00 -8.62 29.25
N VAL A 169 19.95 -9.35 28.67
CA VAL A 169 20.17 -9.41 27.21
C VAL A 169 19.27 -10.47 26.56
N ASN A 170 18.77 -11.42 27.34
CA ASN A 170 17.94 -12.55 26.88
C ASN A 170 16.55 -12.49 27.53
N SER A 171 15.85 -11.37 27.30
CA SER A 171 14.49 -11.10 27.78
C SER A 171 13.43 -11.39 26.73
#